data_AF-A0A967GTY0-F1
#
_entry.id   AF-A0A967GTY0-F1
#
_cell.length_a   1.000
_cell.length_b   1.000
_cell.length_c   1.000
_cell.angle_alpha   90.00
_cell.angle_beta   90.00
_cell.angle_gamma   90.00
#
_symmetry.space_group_name_H-M   'P 1'
#
loop_
_entity.id
_entity.type
_entity.pdbx_description
1 polymer ?
#
loop_
_entity_poly.entity_id
_entity_poly.type
_entity_poly.pdbx_seq_one_letter_code
_entity_poly.pdbx_strand_id
1 'polypeptide(L)'
;MMNLMQSISSFKALTLQPKGGQRADCIACHQLNACGVHARYEPIAKKKSPTQRTLEKLRRDGFIAHVVEKWVPQAGRRVDAFGFGDVLAASPSAAVILLVQATSGAHVQDRKRKILAEPKARTWLESGGRIEVWGWRPLKVKRGGKAIRYEAKIEAVTMEEFDVEG
;
A
#
# COMPACT_ATOMS: atom_id res chain seq x y z
N MET A 1 -48.13 -0.32 46.91
CA MET A 1 -47.02 0.65 46.86
C MET A 1 -46.25 0.39 45.57
N MET A 2 -46.64 0.99 44.45
CA MET A 2 -46.15 2.28 43.94
C MET A 2 -44.64 2.30 43.62
N ASN A 3 -44.38 2.28 42.31
CA ASN A 3 -43.30 2.93 41.54
C ASN A 3 -41.95 3.22 42.20
N LEU A 4 -40.89 2.71 41.55
CA LEU A 4 -39.60 3.41 41.48
C LEU A 4 -39.18 3.58 40.01
N MET A 5 -39.95 4.38 39.29
CA MET A 5 -39.42 5.21 38.22
C MET A 5 -38.68 6.38 38.89
N GLN A 6 -37.38 6.53 38.66
CA GLN A 6 -36.66 7.80 38.48
C GLN A 6 -35.15 7.62 38.74
N SER A 7 -34.36 7.65 37.66
CA SER A 7 -33.13 8.43 37.58
C SER A 7 -32.66 8.47 36.12
N ILE A 8 -33.28 9.35 35.35
CA ILE A 8 -32.67 9.88 34.13
C ILE A 8 -31.92 11.12 34.57
N SER A 9 -30.59 11.13 34.50
CA SER A 9 -29.81 12.35 34.65
C SER A 9 -28.47 12.23 33.94
N SER A 10 -28.42 12.90 32.79
CA SER A 10 -27.22 13.48 32.18
C SER A 10 -26.29 12.56 31.37
N PHE A 11 -26.82 12.01 30.28
CA PHE A 11 -26.01 11.91 29.06
C PHE A 11 -26.05 13.27 28.37
N LYS A 12 -25.00 14.08 28.54
CA LYS A 12 -24.76 15.22 27.65
C LYS A 12 -24.64 14.66 26.24
N ALA A 13 -25.65 14.93 25.41
CA ALA A 13 -25.59 14.71 23.98
C ALA A 13 -24.38 15.48 23.44
N LEU A 14 -23.30 14.74 23.14
CA LEU A 14 -22.18 15.27 22.40
C LEU A 14 -22.71 15.52 20.99
N THR A 15 -23.07 16.77 20.71
CA THR A 15 -23.55 17.21 19.41
C THR A 15 -22.41 17.04 18.40
N LEU A 16 -22.42 15.92 17.69
CA LEU A 16 -21.63 15.72 16.48
C LEU A 16 -22.10 16.76 15.46
N GLN A 17 -21.33 17.83 15.30
CA GLN A 17 -21.53 18.77 14.21
C GLN A 17 -21.16 18.09 12.89
N PRO A 18 -22.05 18.12 11.87
CA PRO A 18 -21.78 17.49 10.58
C PRO A 18 -20.62 18.22 9.89
N LYS A 19 -19.56 17.49 9.53
CA LYS A 19 -18.50 18.03 8.69
C LYS A 19 -18.98 18.09 7.24
N GLY A 20 -19.26 19.30 6.77
CA GLY A 20 -19.54 19.60 5.38
C GLY A 20 -21.00 19.43 4.99
N GLY A 21 -21.72 20.55 4.85
CA GLY A 21 -22.91 20.70 4.00
C GLY A 21 -24.16 19.87 4.31
N GLN A 22 -24.15 18.97 5.29
CA GLN A 22 -25.31 18.16 5.64
C GLN A 22 -26.11 18.80 6.76
N ARG A 23 -27.41 19.01 6.52
CA ARG A 23 -28.37 19.48 7.53
C ARG A 23 -28.61 18.37 8.57
N ALA A 24 -28.83 18.76 9.83
CA ALA A 24 -28.95 17.85 10.98
C ALA A 24 -30.17 16.91 10.92
N ASP A 25 -31.15 17.25 10.10
CA ASP A 25 -32.36 16.47 9.78
C ASP A 25 -32.06 15.15 9.03
N CYS A 26 -30.89 15.01 8.40
CA CYS A 26 -30.53 13.81 7.64
C CYS A 26 -29.92 12.66 8.47
N ILE A 27 -29.42 12.91 9.68
CA ILE A 27 -28.70 11.87 10.45
C ILE A 27 -29.65 10.76 10.92
N ALA A 28 -30.86 11.11 11.34
CA ALA A 28 -31.88 10.14 11.76
C ALA A 28 -32.45 9.33 10.57
N CYS A 29 -32.53 9.94 9.39
CA CYS A 29 -33.05 9.30 8.18
C CYS A 29 -32.11 8.21 7.64
N HIS A 30 -30.80 8.42 7.77
CA HIS A 30 -29.77 7.50 7.27
C HIS A 30 -29.67 6.19 8.06
N GLN A 31 -30.14 6.14 9.31
CA GLN A 31 -30.15 4.93 10.14
C GLN A 31 -31.38 4.03 9.91
N LEU A 32 -32.46 4.57 9.34
CA LEU A 32 -33.75 3.87 9.18
C LEU A 32 -34.07 3.45 7.75
N ASN A 33 -33.20 3.72 6.76
CA ASN A 33 -33.42 3.40 5.34
C ASN A 33 -34.79 3.86 4.79
N ALA A 34 -35.29 5.00 5.27
CA ALA A 34 -36.68 5.41 5.05
C ALA A 34 -36.90 6.42 3.91
N CYS A 35 -35.85 7.03 3.34
CA CYS A 35 -36.00 7.90 2.17
C CYS A 35 -35.28 7.33 0.95
N GLY A 36 -36.01 7.17 -0.15
CA GLY A 36 -35.49 6.71 -1.44
C GLY A 36 -34.58 7.71 -2.17
N VAL A 37 -33.98 8.67 -1.46
CA VAL A 37 -33.26 9.82 -2.03
C VAL A 37 -31.73 9.63 -1.96
N HIS A 38 -31.23 8.73 -1.12
CA HIS A 38 -29.82 8.39 -1.08
C HIS A 38 -29.57 7.12 -1.90
N ALA A 39 -29.28 7.32 -3.18
CA ALA A 39 -28.74 6.28 -4.04
C ALA A 39 -27.61 5.55 -3.30
N ARG A 40 -27.69 4.22 -3.24
CA ARG A 40 -26.73 3.33 -2.58
C ARG A 40 -25.31 3.73 -3.00
N TYR A 41 -24.50 4.22 -2.06
CA TYR A 41 -23.07 4.41 -2.31
C TYR A 41 -22.43 3.02 -2.37
N GLU A 42 -22.31 2.46 -3.57
CA GLU A 42 -21.49 1.28 -3.80
C GLU A 42 -20.02 1.73 -3.88
N PRO A 43 -19.14 1.25 -2.99
CA PRO A 43 -17.74 1.65 -3.01
C PRO A 43 -17.07 1.16 -4.29
N ILE A 44 -16.50 2.08 -5.07
CA ILE A 44 -15.72 1.74 -6.26
C ILE A 44 -14.49 0.95 -5.81
N ALA A 45 -14.36 -0.30 -6.28
CA ALA A 45 -13.21 -1.14 -5.97
C ALA A 45 -11.90 -0.44 -6.39
N LYS A 46 -11.08 -0.04 -5.41
CA LYS A 46 -9.82 0.67 -5.64
C LYS A 46 -8.83 -0.24 -6.38
N LYS A 47 -8.26 0.26 -7.48
CA LYS A 47 -7.21 -0.45 -8.22
C LYS A 47 -5.99 -0.68 -7.30
N LYS A 48 -5.53 -1.94 -7.21
CA LYS A 48 -4.36 -2.29 -6.39
C LYS A 48 -3.12 -1.52 -6.83
N SER A 49 -2.36 -0.99 -5.88
CA SER A 49 -1.06 -0.36 -6.14
C SER A 49 0.03 -1.39 -6.45
N PRO A 50 1.16 -0.99 -7.08
CA PRO A 50 2.34 -1.85 -7.22
C PRO A 50 2.77 -2.48 -5.89
N THR A 51 2.87 -1.68 -4.82
CA THR A 51 3.25 -2.14 -3.47
C THR A 51 2.28 -3.20 -2.92
N GLN A 52 0.96 -3.00 -3.10
CA GLN A 52 -0.04 -3.99 -2.68
C GLN A 52 0.12 -5.32 -3.45
N ARG A 53 0.37 -5.26 -4.76
CA ARG A 53 0.64 -6.46 -5.57
C ARG A 53 1.93 -7.17 -5.13
N THR A 54 2.98 -6.41 -4.82
CA THR A 54 4.25 -6.93 -4.28
C THR A 54 4.04 -7.69 -2.98
N LEU A 55 3.33 -7.11 -2.01
CA LEU A 55 3.01 -7.80 -0.75
C LEU A 55 2.22 -9.09 -0.98
N GLU A 56 1.21 -9.08 -1.85
CA GLU A 56 0.41 -10.26 -2.15
C GLU A 56 1.23 -11.38 -2.79
N LYS A 57 2.10 -11.04 -3.73
CA LYS A 57 2.99 -12.03 -4.36
C LYS A 57 4.01 -12.58 -3.38
N LEU A 58 4.74 -11.73 -2.65
CA LEU A 58 5.74 -12.18 -1.67
C LEU A 58 5.14 -13.13 -0.62
N ARG A 59 3.97 -12.78 -0.07
CA ARG A 59 3.29 -13.61 0.92
C ARG A 59 2.82 -14.94 0.36
N ARG A 60 2.32 -14.94 -0.89
CA ARG A 60 1.98 -16.18 -1.60
C ARG A 60 3.20 -17.07 -1.80
N ASP A 61 4.36 -16.46 -2.06
CA ASP A 61 5.62 -17.16 -2.28
C ASP A 61 6.31 -17.57 -0.95
N GLY A 62 5.65 -17.39 0.20
CA GLY A 62 6.14 -17.86 1.51
C GLY A 62 7.04 -16.87 2.26
N PHE A 63 7.14 -15.62 1.81
CA PHE A 63 7.89 -14.58 2.51
C PHE A 63 7.04 -13.92 3.61
N ILE A 64 7.69 -13.55 4.73
CA ILE A 64 7.19 -12.45 5.54
C ILE A 64 7.48 -11.14 4.78
N ALA A 65 6.54 -10.22 4.72
CA ALA A 65 6.70 -8.98 3.95
C ALA A 65 5.96 -7.81 4.61
N HIS A 66 6.65 -6.67 4.70
CA HIS A 66 6.16 -5.43 5.31
C HIS A 66 6.50 -4.21 4.45
N VAL A 67 5.57 -3.25 4.36
CA VAL A 67 5.80 -1.97 3.68
C VAL A 67 6.62 -1.09 4.61
N VAL A 68 7.78 -0.66 4.16
CA VAL A 68 8.67 0.24 4.90
C VAL A 68 8.51 1.69 4.45
N GLU A 69 7.94 1.93 3.26
CA GLU A 69 7.60 3.27 2.77
C GLU A 69 6.40 3.86 3.52
N LYS A 70 6.61 5.00 4.20
CA LYS A 70 5.58 5.70 4.98
C LYS A 70 5.59 7.21 4.74
N TRP A 71 4.41 7.83 4.79
CA TRP A 71 4.29 9.28 4.84
C TRP A 71 4.61 9.77 6.26
N VAL A 72 5.50 10.76 6.38
CA VAL A 72 5.83 11.39 7.66
C VAL A 72 5.29 12.83 7.64
N PRO A 73 4.14 13.11 8.28
CA PRO A 73 3.49 14.41 8.22
C PRO A 73 4.39 15.55 8.70
N GLN A 74 5.16 15.32 9.77
CA GLN A 74 6.06 16.32 10.35
C GLN A 74 7.17 16.75 9.39
N ALA A 75 7.58 15.86 8.48
CA ALA A 75 8.61 16.13 7.49
C ALA A 75 8.03 16.50 6.12
N GLY A 76 6.70 16.45 5.95
CA GLY A 76 6.04 16.72 4.68
C GLY A 76 6.51 15.84 3.51
N ARG A 77 7.03 14.64 3.80
CA ARG A 77 7.61 13.75 2.78
C ARG A 77 7.35 12.28 3.07
N ARG A 78 7.41 11.47 2.00
CA ARG A 78 7.50 10.02 2.12
C ARG A 78 8.94 9.66 2.47
N VAL A 79 9.09 8.68 3.35
CA VAL A 79 10.38 8.07 3.69
C VAL A 79 10.26 6.58 3.41
N ASP A 80 11.31 6.02 2.84
CA ASP A 80 11.45 4.60 2.53
C ASP A 80 12.66 4.01 3.28
N ALA A 81 12.97 2.74 3.06
CA ALA A 81 14.20 2.16 3.56
C ALA A 81 15.38 2.55 2.66
N PHE A 82 16.34 3.26 3.25
CA PHE A 82 17.66 3.56 2.67
C PHE A 82 17.68 4.37 1.35
N GLY A 83 16.56 4.91 0.89
CA GLY A 83 16.44 5.66 -0.36
C GLY A 83 15.96 4.83 -1.56
N PHE A 84 15.69 3.53 -1.37
CA PHE A 84 15.33 2.63 -2.47
C PHE A 84 14.41 1.44 -2.12
N GLY A 85 14.14 1.17 -0.83
CA GLY A 85 13.36 -0.01 -0.42
C GLY A 85 11.93 0.37 -0.05
N ASP A 86 10.93 -0.09 -0.82
CA ASP A 86 9.51 0.11 -0.49
C ASP A 86 8.97 -0.97 0.45
N VAL A 87 9.43 -2.21 0.24
CA VAL A 87 8.99 -3.41 0.96
C VAL A 87 10.21 -4.17 1.44
N LEU A 88 10.22 -4.53 2.72
CA LEU A 88 11.19 -5.46 3.29
C LEU A 88 10.54 -6.84 3.40
N ALA A 89 11.25 -7.86 2.94
CA ALA A 89 10.82 -9.23 3.01
C ALA A 89 11.94 -10.14 3.48
N ALA A 90 11.56 -11.26 4.09
CA ALA A 90 12.50 -12.31 4.46
C ALA A 90 11.85 -13.67 4.27
N SER A 91 12.66 -14.65 3.89
CA SER A 91 12.22 -16.04 3.78
C SER A 91 13.31 -16.98 4.27
N PRO A 92 13.04 -17.82 5.29
CA PRO A 92 13.99 -18.84 5.72
C PRO A 92 14.14 -19.95 4.68
N SER A 93 13.08 -20.29 3.93
CA SER A 93 13.14 -21.33 2.89
C SER A 93 13.98 -20.91 1.70
N ALA A 94 13.98 -19.63 1.35
CA ALA A 94 14.87 -19.06 0.33
C ALA A 94 16.21 -18.55 0.91
N ALA A 95 16.40 -18.63 2.23
CA ALA A 95 17.56 -18.11 2.97
C ALA A 95 17.94 -16.67 2.55
N VAL A 96 16.96 -15.77 2.45
CA VAL A 96 17.17 -14.41 1.90
C VAL A 96 16.46 -13.33 2.70
N ILE A 97 17.11 -12.18 2.84
CA ILE A 97 16.53 -10.90 3.26
C ILE A 97 16.53 -9.98 2.04
N LEU A 98 15.37 -9.45 1.69
CA LEU A 98 15.10 -8.79 0.41
C LEU A 98 14.48 -7.42 0.61
N LEU A 99 15.07 -6.39 0.01
CA LEU A 99 14.41 -5.11 -0.23
C LEU A 99 13.85 -5.08 -1.65
N VAL A 100 12.57 -4.74 -1.77
CA VAL A 100 11.89 -4.59 -3.06
C VAL A 100 11.50 -3.15 -3.29
N GLN A 101 11.91 -2.60 -4.44
CA GLN A 101 11.35 -1.38 -5.00
C GLN A 101 10.19 -1.75 -5.95
N ALA A 102 8.96 -1.41 -5.59
CA ALA A 102 7.78 -1.71 -6.39
C ALA A 102 7.42 -0.52 -7.28
N THR A 103 7.34 -0.74 -8.59
CA THR A 103 7.06 0.33 -9.56
C THR A 103 6.13 -0.15 -10.68
N SER A 104 5.73 0.76 -11.57
CA SER A 104 5.10 0.37 -12.83
C SER A 104 6.15 -0.22 -13.78
N GLY A 105 5.73 -1.11 -14.69
CA GLY A 105 6.64 -1.77 -15.62
C GLY A 105 7.47 -0.81 -16.49
N ALA A 106 7.00 0.41 -16.73
CA ALA A 106 7.71 1.42 -17.54
C ALA A 106 8.94 2.02 -16.84
N HIS A 107 9.00 2.02 -15.51
CA HIS A 107 10.04 2.73 -14.75
C HIS A 107 11.07 1.79 -14.12
N VAL A 108 11.10 0.51 -14.48
CA VAL A 108 12.02 -0.46 -13.85
C VAL A 108 13.47 -0.03 -14.00
N GLN A 109 13.88 0.35 -15.21
CA GLN A 109 15.25 0.78 -15.47
C GLN A 109 15.60 2.10 -14.78
N ASP A 110 14.65 3.04 -14.72
CA ASP A 110 14.86 4.31 -14.02
C ASP A 110 15.07 4.10 -12.52
N ARG A 111 14.32 3.16 -11.92
CA ARG A 111 14.51 2.78 -10.52
C ARG A 111 15.84 2.07 -10.32
N LYS A 112 16.17 1.11 -11.18
CA LYS A 112 17.45 0.39 -11.11
C LYS A 112 18.65 1.34 -11.15
N ARG A 113 18.67 2.30 -12.07
CA ARG A 113 19.74 3.34 -12.13
C ARG A 113 19.82 4.17 -10.85
N LYS A 114 18.69 4.54 -10.25
CA LYS A 114 18.68 5.27 -8.97
C LYS A 114 19.25 4.45 -7.81
N ILE A 115 19.01 3.14 -7.80
CA ILE A 115 19.57 2.23 -6.81
C ILE A 115 21.08 2.09 -6.99
N LEU A 116 21.55 1.92 -8.22
CA LEU A 116 22.98 1.83 -8.53
C LEU A 116 23.74 3.11 -8.14
N ALA A 117 23.10 4.27 -8.24
CA ALA A 117 23.67 5.55 -7.81
C ALA A 117 23.59 5.81 -6.29
N GLU A 118 22.96 4.93 -5.50
CA GLU A 118 22.79 5.10 -4.05
C GLU A 118 23.83 4.26 -3.28
N PRO A 119 24.81 4.88 -2.60
CA PRO A 119 25.86 4.16 -1.86
C PRO A 119 25.33 3.17 -0.82
N LYS A 120 24.18 3.47 -0.18
CA LYS A 120 23.54 2.57 0.80
C LYS A 120 23.09 1.25 0.18
N ALA A 121 22.86 1.20 -1.13
CA ALA A 121 22.50 -0.04 -1.83
C ALA A 121 23.68 -1.01 -1.88
N ARG A 122 24.90 -0.53 -2.16
CA ARG A 122 26.12 -1.34 -2.11
C ARG A 122 26.34 -1.91 -0.70
N THR A 123 26.27 -1.07 0.33
CA THR A 123 26.41 -1.53 1.73
C THR A 123 25.39 -2.61 2.11
N TRP A 124 24.15 -2.51 1.62
CA TRP A 124 23.12 -3.52 1.87
C TRP A 124 23.44 -4.87 1.22
N LEU A 125 23.90 -4.85 -0.03
CA LEU A 125 24.32 -6.06 -0.75
C LEU A 125 25.54 -6.71 -0.08
N GLU A 126 26.53 -5.92 0.32
CA GLU A 126 27.72 -6.39 1.06
C GLU A 126 27.35 -7.01 2.43
N SER A 127 26.26 -6.53 3.04
CA SER A 127 25.72 -7.09 4.28
C SER A 127 24.96 -8.42 4.08
N GLY A 128 24.93 -8.97 2.86
CA GLY A 128 24.24 -10.21 2.49
C GLY A 128 22.77 -10.03 2.12
N GLY A 129 22.27 -8.79 2.10
CA GLY A 129 20.93 -8.47 1.64
C GLY A 129 20.79 -8.61 0.12
N ARG A 130 19.55 -8.78 -0.35
CA ARG A 130 19.22 -8.72 -1.78
C ARG A 130 18.37 -7.50 -2.08
N ILE A 131 18.46 -7.03 -3.32
CA ILE A 131 17.66 -5.92 -3.84
C ILE A 131 17.02 -6.34 -5.15
N GLU A 132 15.72 -6.10 -5.27
CA GLU A 132 14.98 -6.33 -6.52
C GLU A 132 14.07 -5.15 -6.87
N VAL A 133 13.98 -4.85 -8.16
CA VAL A 133 13.02 -3.89 -8.72
C VAL A 133 11.89 -4.65 -9.38
N TRP A 134 10.67 -4.45 -8.90
CA TRP A 134 9.48 -5.14 -9.37
C TRP A 134 8.59 -4.20 -10.18
N GLY A 135 8.60 -4.38 -11.50
CA GLY A 135 7.78 -3.63 -12.45
C GLY A 135 6.46 -4.31 -12.76
N TRP A 136 5.37 -3.75 -12.26
CA TRP A 136 4.03 -4.28 -12.52
C TRP A 136 3.43 -3.70 -13.81
N ARG A 137 3.03 -4.57 -14.73
CA ARG A 137 2.30 -4.18 -15.95
C ARG A 137 0.99 -4.97 -16.11
N PRO A 138 -0.09 -4.31 -16.58
CA PRO A 138 -1.30 -5.02 -16.97
C PRO A 138 -1.05 -5.78 -18.28
N LEU A 139 -1.44 -7.05 -18.32
CA LEU A 139 -1.41 -7.89 -19.51
C LEU A 139 -2.84 -8.36 -19.82
N LYS A 140 -3.27 -8.23 -21.07
CA LYS A 140 -4.55 -8.80 -21.50
C LYS A 140 -4.43 -10.32 -21.51
N VAL A 141 -5.41 -11.02 -20.93
CA VAL A 141 -5.43 -12.50 -20.92
C VAL A 141 -5.59 -13.05 -22.34
N LYS A 142 -6.40 -12.37 -23.17
CA LYS A 142 -6.56 -12.66 -24.59
C LYS A 142 -6.57 -11.37 -25.40
N ARG A 143 -6.11 -11.42 -26.66
CA ARG A 143 -6.16 -10.27 -27.58
C ARG A 143 -7.62 -9.82 -27.74
N GLY A 144 -7.87 -8.51 -27.63
CA GLY A 144 -9.22 -7.92 -27.69
C GLY A 144 -10.10 -8.13 -26.46
N GLY A 145 -9.69 -8.94 -25.48
CA GLY A 145 -10.45 -9.17 -24.25
C GLY A 145 -10.36 -8.01 -23.24
N LYS A 146 -11.33 -7.96 -22.32
CA LYS A 146 -11.36 -7.03 -21.18
C LYS A 146 -10.61 -7.56 -19.94
N ALA A 147 -10.41 -8.88 -19.83
CA ALA A 147 -9.74 -9.49 -18.69
C ALA A 147 -8.24 -9.15 -18.67
N ILE A 148 -7.75 -8.71 -17.51
CA ILE A 148 -6.36 -8.29 -17.28
C ILE A 148 -5.74 -9.14 -16.17
N ARG A 149 -4.56 -9.68 -16.43
CA ARG A 149 -3.65 -10.23 -15.42
C ARG A 149 -2.51 -9.26 -15.15
N TYR A 150 -1.99 -9.25 -13.94
CA TYR A 150 -0.79 -8.49 -13.60
C TYR A 150 0.36 -9.45 -13.36
N GLU A 151 1.48 -9.15 -13.99
CA GLU A 151 2.71 -9.91 -13.85
C GLU A 151 3.83 -8.92 -13.54
N ALA A 152 4.66 -9.27 -12.55
CA ALA A 152 5.81 -8.47 -12.19
C ALA A 152 6.99 -8.86 -13.08
N LYS A 153 7.58 -7.88 -13.77
CA LYS A 153 8.94 -8.00 -14.27
C LYS A 153 9.88 -7.75 -13.09
N ILE A 154 10.71 -8.74 -12.75
CA ILE A 154 11.66 -8.66 -11.64
C ILE A 154 13.05 -8.46 -12.24
N GLU A 155 13.74 -7.42 -11.80
CA GLU A 155 15.15 -7.17 -12.11
C GLU A 155 15.92 -7.15 -10.80
N ALA A 156 16.88 -8.06 -10.64
CA ALA A 156 17.81 -8.03 -9.53
C ALA A 156 18.81 -6.89 -9.71
N VAL A 157 19.25 -6.31 -8.60
CA VAL A 157 20.43 -5.45 -8.55
C VAL A 157 21.55 -6.27 -7.91
N THR A 158 22.66 -6.42 -8.63
CA THR A 158 23.78 -7.24 -8.18
C THR A 158 25.04 -6.41 -7.99
N MET A 159 26.03 -6.97 -7.29
CA MET A 159 27.28 -6.26 -6.99
C MET A 159 28.06 -5.91 -8.25
N GLU A 160 28.04 -6.78 -9.25
CA GLU A 160 28.78 -6.62 -10.52
C GLU A 160 28.33 -5.37 -11.28
N GLU A 161 27.08 -4.92 -11.09
CA GLU A 161 26.54 -3.74 -11.75
C GLU A 161 27.05 -2.42 -11.17
N PHE A 162 27.64 -2.45 -9.97
CA PHE A 162 28.29 -1.27 -9.37
C PHE A 162 29.71 -1.05 -9.88
N ASP A 163 30.36 -2.09 -10.42
CA ASP A 163 31.77 -2.04 -10.82
C ASP A 163 31.96 -1.74 -12.32
N VAL A 164 30.87 -1.49 -13.07
CA VAL A 164 30.90 -1.20 -14.52
C VAL A 164 31.24 0.27 -14.83
N GLU A 165 31.25 1.15 -13.83
CA GLU A 165 31.69 2.54 -13.97
C GLU A 165 33.04 2.74 -13.25
N GLY A 166 34.10 2.22 -13.88
CA GLY A 166 35.51 2.43 -13.52
C GLY A 166 36.37 2.60 -14.77
#